data_AF-A0A3R7VUC2-F1
#
_entry.id   AF-A0A3R7VUC2-F1
#
_cell.length_a   1.000
_cell.length_b   1.000
_cell.length_c   1.000
_cell.angle_alpha   90.00
_cell.angle_beta   90.00
_cell.angle_gamma   90.00
#
_symmetry.space_group_name_H-M   'P 1'
#
loop_
_entity.id
_entity.type
_entity.pdbx_description
1 polymer ?
#
loop_
_entity_poly.entity_id
_entity_poly.type
_entity_poly.pdbx_seq_one_letter_code
_entity_poly.pdbx_strand_id
1 'polypeptide(L)'
;MIWKIVYKRRWCPKKHIRKRDLIKGKPCNDDYKKALHQLVKEGIFQEYKSQGRNDVCIPKIHKAEIMKILKKHKDQYDFIIGLEFIQ
;
A
#
# COMPACT_ATOMS: atom_id res chain seq x y z
N MET A 1 4.61 0.70 -6.23
CA MET A 1 4.20 1.38 -4.98
C MET A 1 3.68 0.38 -3.95
N ILE A 2 2.62 -0.37 -4.25
CA ILE A 2 2.04 -1.36 -3.31
C ILE A 2 2.91 -2.61 -3.16
N TRP A 3 3.57 -3.02 -4.25
CA TRP A 3 4.60 -4.07 -4.21
C TRP A 3 5.64 -3.84 -3.11
N LYS A 4 6.06 -2.60 -2.81
CA LYS A 4 7.06 -2.33 -1.76
C LYS A 4 6.53 -2.69 -0.37
N ILE A 5 5.22 -2.58 -0.13
CA ILE A 5 4.60 -2.95 1.13
C ILE A 5 4.49 -4.46 1.24
N VAL A 6 4.03 -5.10 0.17
CA VAL A 6 3.82 -6.54 0.11
C VAL A 6 5.16 -7.30 0.09
N TYR A 7 6.10 -6.92 -0.79
CA TYR A 7 7.45 -7.50 -0.93
C TYR A 7 8.34 -7.22 0.28
N LYS A 8 8.38 -5.98 0.80
CA LYS A 8 9.16 -5.67 2.02
C LYS A 8 8.47 -6.15 3.31
N ARG A 9 7.40 -6.94 3.18
CA ARG A 9 6.64 -7.55 4.27
C ARG A 9 6.24 -6.54 5.35
N ARG A 10 5.75 -5.37 4.93
CA ARG A 10 5.31 -4.27 5.80
C ARG A 10 3.89 -4.53 6.28
N TRP A 11 3.79 -5.63 7.03
CA TRP A 11 2.57 -6.08 7.66
C TRP A 11 2.47 -5.46 9.04
N CYS A 12 1.26 -5.00 9.38
CA CYS A 12 0.96 -4.66 10.76
C CYS A 12 1.11 -5.89 11.67
N PRO A 13 1.43 -5.70 12.97
CA PRO A 13 1.49 -4.41 13.69
C PRO A 13 2.90 -3.82 13.86
N LYS A 14 3.96 -4.46 13.34
CA LYS A 14 5.36 -4.06 13.65
C LYS A 14 6.07 -3.31 12.53
N LYS A 15 5.59 -3.40 11.29
CA LYS A 15 6.32 -2.88 10.13
C LYS A 15 5.46 -1.93 9.32
N HIS A 16 5.82 -0.65 9.36
CA HIS A 16 5.09 0.42 8.67
C HIS A 16 5.96 1.07 7.57
N ILE A 17 5.31 1.76 6.64
CA ILE A 17 5.94 2.58 5.60
C ILE A 17 5.34 3.99 5.64
N ARG A 18 6.16 5.03 5.48
CA ARG A 18 5.64 6.40 5.33
C ARG A 18 4.79 6.52 4.08
N LYS A 19 3.64 7.18 4.16
CA LYS A 19 2.79 7.47 2.99
C LYS A 19 3.57 8.12 1.86
N ARG A 20 4.45 9.08 2.19
CA ARG A 20 5.30 9.77 1.20
C ARG A 20 6.28 8.84 0.48
N ASP A 21 6.75 7.78 1.13
CA ASP A 21 7.72 6.84 0.53
C ASP A 21 7.06 5.90 -0.48
N LEU A 22 5.72 5.79 -0.43
CA LEU A 22 4.93 5.07 -1.44
C LEU A 22 4.93 5.84 -2.76
N ILE A 23 4.72 7.16 -2.69
CA ILE A 23 4.62 8.04 -3.86
C ILE A 23 5.97 8.65 -4.29
N LYS A 24 7.04 8.46 -3.50
CA LYS A 24 8.37 9.02 -3.78
C LYS A 24 8.92 8.54 -5.14
N GLY A 25 9.37 9.49 -5.96
CA GLY A 25 9.95 9.22 -7.29
C GLY A 25 8.93 9.08 -8.41
N LYS A 26 7.67 9.46 -8.16
CA LYS A 26 6.63 9.61 -9.19
C LYS A 26 6.27 11.08 -9.34
N PRO A 27 5.79 11.51 -10.53
CA PRO A 27 5.21 12.84 -10.69
C PRO A 27 4.18 13.04 -9.60
N CYS A 28 4.14 14.24 -9.01
CA CYS A 28 3.20 14.57 -7.95
C CYS A 28 1.79 14.68 -8.55
N ASN A 29 1.20 13.54 -8.91
CA ASN A 29 -0.15 13.43 -9.41
C ASN A 29 -1.08 13.18 -8.22
N ASP A 30 -2.12 14.00 -8.10
CA ASP A 30 -3.13 13.87 -7.06
C ASP A 30 -3.87 12.53 -7.11
N ASP A 31 -3.85 11.84 -8.24
CA ASP A 31 -4.40 10.49 -8.38
C ASP A 31 -3.76 9.48 -7.42
N TYR A 32 -2.45 9.61 -7.14
CA TYR A 32 -1.79 8.73 -6.17
C TYR A 32 -2.24 8.98 -4.73
N LYS A 33 -2.52 10.25 -4.39
CA LYS A 33 -3.05 10.61 -3.07
C LYS A 33 -4.48 10.10 -2.93
N LYS A 34 -5.31 10.26 -3.97
CA LYS A 34 -6.69 9.74 -4.03
C LYS A 34 -6.71 8.22 -3.90
N ALA A 35 -5.88 7.51 -4.66
CA ALA A 35 -5.77 6.06 -4.56
C ALA A 35 -5.36 5.60 -3.15
N LEU A 36 -4.36 6.26 -2.54
CA LEU A 36 -3.94 5.92 -1.19
C LEU A 36 -5.04 6.17 -0.15
N HIS A 37 -5.77 7.28 -0.28
CA HIS A 37 -6.90 7.61 0.58
C HIS A 37 -8.02 6.56 0.45
N GLN A 38 -8.34 6.16 -0.78
CA GLN A 38 -9.33 5.12 -1.05
C GLN A 38 -8.94 3.77 -0.43
N LEU A 39 -7.69 3.36 -0.56
CA LEU A 39 -7.18 2.12 0.03
C LEU A 39 -7.19 2.13 1.57
N VAL A 40 -7.04 3.30 2.19
CA VAL A 40 -7.23 3.46 3.65
C VAL A 40 -8.72 3.35 4.00
N LYS A 41 -9.59 4.02 3.26
CA LYS A 41 -11.05 3.99 3.47
C LYS A 41 -11.63 2.59 3.31
N GLU A 42 -11.10 1.80 2.39
CA GLU A 42 -11.47 0.40 2.15
C GLU A 42 -10.85 -0.58 3.16
N GLY A 43 -10.06 -0.11 4.14
CA GLY A 43 -9.43 -0.96 5.15
C GLY A 43 -8.25 -1.80 4.64
N ILE A 44 -7.84 -1.61 3.39
CA ILE A 44 -6.68 -2.27 2.78
C ILE A 44 -5.38 -1.77 3.42
N PHE A 45 -5.32 -0.46 3.69
CA PHE A 45 -4.26 0.13 4.51
C PHE A 45 -4.82 0.56 5.86
N GLN A 46 -4.05 0.26 6.90
CA GLN A 46 -4.27 0.81 8.22
C GLN A 46 -3.26 1.95 8.44
N GLU A 47 -3.79 3.11 8.83
CA GLU A 47 -2.95 4.23 9.24
C GLU A 47 -2.29 3.95 10.58
N TYR A 48 -1.02 4.31 10.69
CA TYR A 48 -0.28 4.28 11.94
C TYR A 48 0.37 5.64 12.16
N LYS A 49 -0.12 6.36 13.17
CA LYS A 49 0.46 7.64 13.59
C LYS A 49 1.45 7.37 14.70
N SER A 50 2.74 7.56 14.42
CA SER A 50 3.80 7.49 15.43
C SER A 50 4.71 8.68 15.29
N GLN A 51 4.89 9.43 16.39
CA GLN A 51 5.84 10.54 16.50
C GLN A 51 5.74 11.54 15.33
N GLY A 52 4.52 11.99 14.99
CA GLY A 52 4.28 12.97 13.93
C GLY A 52 4.42 12.42 12.50
N ARG A 53 4.69 11.13 12.31
CA ARG A 53 4.76 10.48 11.00
C ARG A 53 3.43 9.87 10.62
N ASN A 54 2.98 10.16 9.39
CA ASN A 54 1.89 9.45 8.73
C ASN A 54 2.43 8.21 8.01
N ASP A 55 2.44 7.11 8.75
CA ASP A 55 2.81 5.80 8.23
C ASP A 55 1.55 4.97 7.94
N VAL A 56 1.70 3.96 7.10
CA VAL A 56 0.67 2.97 6.76
C VAL A 56 1.26 1.57 6.79
N CYS A 57 0.39 0.60 7.01
CA CYS A 57 0.69 -0.83 6.96
C CYS A 57 -0.46 -1.58 6.27
N ILE A 58 -0.21 -2.83 5.88
CA ILE A 58 -1.30 -3.75 5.52
C ILE A 58 -1.64 -4.64 6.72
N PRO A 59 -2.90 -4.74 7.15
CA PRO A 59 -3.33 -5.71 8.15
C PRO A 59 -3.01 -7.13 7.68
N LYS A 60 -2.21 -7.87 8.46
CA LYS A 60 -1.80 -9.24 8.09
C LYS A 60 -3.00 -10.18 7.93
N ILE A 61 -4.06 -9.95 8.73
CA ILE A 61 -5.30 -10.73 8.71
C ILE A 61 -6.02 -10.66 7.36
N HIS A 62 -5.88 -9.53 6.62
CA HIS A 62 -6.49 -9.34 5.31
C HIS A 62 -5.50 -9.58 4.16
N LYS A 63 -4.30 -10.17 4.41
CA LYS A 63 -3.26 -10.34 3.37
C LYS A 63 -3.82 -11.01 2.11
N ALA A 64 -4.54 -12.13 2.25
CA ALA A 64 -5.01 -12.90 1.09
C ALA A 64 -6.03 -12.11 0.25
N GLU A 65 -6.97 -11.45 0.91
CA GLU A 65 -8.02 -10.64 0.28
C GLU A 65 -7.42 -9.40 -0.41
N ILE A 66 -6.51 -8.71 0.28
CA ILE A 66 -5.80 -7.55 -0.26
C ILE A 66 -4.98 -7.96 -1.49
N MET A 67 -4.29 -9.08 -1.45
CA MET A 67 -3.56 -9.59 -2.62
C MET A 67 -4.50 -9.90 -3.79
N LYS A 68 -5.70 -10.41 -3.55
CA LYS A 68 -6.70 -10.65 -4.58
C LYS A 68 -7.18 -9.34 -5.22
N ILE A 69 -7.51 -8.34 -4.41
CA ILE A 69 -7.94 -7.01 -4.88
C ILE A 69 -6.82 -6.36 -5.71
N LEU A 70 -5.61 -6.35 -5.18
CA LEU A 70 -4.48 -5.73 -5.86
C LEU A 70 -4.14 -6.41 -7.19
N LYS A 71 -4.22 -7.75 -7.27
CA LYS A 71 -4.05 -8.48 -8.53
C LYS A 71 -5.16 -8.14 -9.54
N LYS A 72 -6.40 -7.95 -9.09
CA LYS A 72 -7.53 -7.56 -9.95
C LYS A 72 -7.34 -6.18 -10.60
N HIS A 73 -6.72 -5.25 -9.89
CA HIS A 73 -6.51 -3.88 -10.36
C HIS A 73 -5.11 -3.62 -10.95
N LYS A 74 -4.30 -4.68 -11.16
CA LYS A 74 -2.91 -4.54 -11.61
C LYS A 74 -2.80 -3.82 -12.97
N ASP A 75 -3.73 -4.09 -13.87
CA ASP A 75 -3.73 -3.55 -15.23
C ASP A 75 -4.32 -2.13 -15.31
N GLN A 76 -4.95 -1.64 -14.23
CA GLN A 76 -5.54 -0.31 -14.15
C GLN A 76 -4.59 0.74 -13.56
N TYR A 77 -3.55 0.28 -12.86
CA TYR A 77 -2.68 1.15 -12.08
C TYR A 77 -1.22 0.70 -12.20
N ASP A 78 -0.42 1.45 -12.96
CA ASP A 78 1.03 1.20 -13.18
C ASP A 78 1.87 1.17 -11.90
N PHE A 79 1.31 1.55 -10.76
CA PHE A 79 2.00 1.46 -9.47
C PHE A 79 1.82 0.11 -8.76
N ILE A 80 1.02 -0.79 -9.34
CA ILE A 80 0.73 -2.15 -8.89
C ILE A 80 1.50 -3.14 -9.79
N ILE A 81 2.83 -3.14 -9.68
CA ILE A 81 3.74 -4.00 -10.48
C ILE A 81 4.26 -5.16 -9.62
N GLY A 82 4.48 -6.32 -10.25
CA GLY A 82 5.27 -7.41 -9.68
C GLY A 82 4.59 -8.19 -8.54
N LEU A 83 3.26 -8.11 -8.43
CA LEU A 83 2.50 -8.88 -7.43
C LEU A 83 2.44 -10.38 -7.70
N GLU A 84 2.70 -10.80 -8.94
CA GLU A 84 2.76 -12.21 -9.33
C GLU A 84 3.99 -12.95 -8.76
N PHE A 85 5.03 -12.22 -8.36
CA PHE A 85 6.26 -12.77 -7.76
C PHE A 85 6.23 -12.80 -6.23
N ILE A 86 5.08 -12.51 -5.62
CA ILE A 86 4.94 -12.43 -4.16
C ILE A 86 4.23 -13.69 -3.64
N GLN A 87 4.97 -14.48 -2.85
CA GLN A 87 4.48 -15.64 -2.09
C GLN A 87 3.68 -15.25 -0.82
#